data_AF-A0A7C1PHG0-F1
#
_entry.id   AF-A0A7C1PHG0-F1
#
_cell.length_a   1.000
_cell.length_b   1.000
_cell.length_c   1.000
_cell.angle_alpha   90.00
_cell.angle_beta   90.00
_cell.angle_gamma   90.00
#
_symmetry.space_group_name_H-M   'P 1'
#
loop_
_entity.id
_entity.type
_entity.pdbx_description
1 polymer ?
#
loop_
_entity_poly.entity_id
_entity_poly.type
_entity_poly.pdbx_seq_one_letter_code
_entity_poly.pdbx_strand_id
1 'polypeptide(L)'
;ASRYMTFIIIAVFIAVFYFLLIRPGQKQKKAHRELVSSVKKGDEVMTAGGLFGTIKRVDAENVIMEIARKTEIKMAKSSIARVVNAEDFEEEEEDYEEDYEEENEKGEEDSGEDEG
;
A
#
# COMPACT_ATOMS: atom_id res chain seq x y z
N ALA A 1 -35.81 -14.62 -36.06
CA ALA A 1 -35.16 -15.15 -34.84
C ALA A 1 -33.76 -14.55 -34.61
N SER A 2 -32.88 -14.53 -35.62
CA SER A 2 -31.48 -14.07 -35.51
C SER A 2 -31.30 -12.60 -35.07
N ARG A 3 -32.09 -11.66 -35.60
CA ARG A 3 -31.95 -10.22 -35.28
C ARG A 3 -32.16 -9.91 -33.79
N TYR A 4 -33.14 -10.56 -33.14
CA TYR A 4 -33.42 -10.36 -31.71
C TYR A 4 -32.35 -10.97 -30.80
N MET A 5 -31.75 -12.09 -31.21
CA MET A 5 -30.68 -12.75 -30.47
C MET A 5 -29.42 -11.87 -30.43
N THR A 6 -29.10 -11.17 -31.52
CA THR A 6 -27.99 -10.20 -31.55
C THR A 6 -28.21 -9.04 -30.58
N PHE A 7 -29.41 -8.47 -30.53
CA PHE A 7 -29.72 -7.38 -29.59
C PHE A 7 -29.66 -7.82 -28.12
N ILE A 8 -30.11 -9.04 -27.83
CA ILE A 8 -30.01 -9.62 -26.47
C ILE A 8 -28.55 -9.80 -26.06
N ILE A 9 -27.69 -10.34 -26.94
CA ILE A 9 -26.26 -10.51 -26.65
C ILE A 9 -25.58 -9.16 -26.39
N ILE A 10 -25.87 -8.14 -27.20
CA ILE A 10 -25.33 -6.79 -27.02
C ILE A 10 -25.80 -6.18 -25.69
N ALA A 11 -27.09 -6.32 -25.36
CA ALA A 11 -27.64 -5.82 -24.10
C ALA A 11 -26.99 -6.49 -22.87
N VAL A 12 -26.75 -7.80 -22.93
CA VAL A 12 -26.05 -8.54 -21.86
C VAL A 12 -24.59 -8.07 -21.74
N PHE A 13 -23.89 -7.88 -22.85
CA PHE A 13 -22.51 -7.37 -22.83
C PHE A 13 -22.42 -5.98 -22.19
N ILE A 14 -23.31 -5.06 -22.56
CA ILE A 14 -23.36 -3.71 -21.97
C ILE A 14 -23.64 -3.79 -20.47
N ALA A 15 -24.57 -4.65 -20.05
CA ALA A 15 -24.89 -4.84 -18.64
C ALA A 15 -23.69 -5.38 -17.83
N VAL A 16 -22.96 -6.36 -18.37
CA VAL A 16 -21.78 -6.95 -17.73
C VAL A 16 -20.64 -5.91 -17.61
N PHE A 17 -20.32 -5.20 -18.69
CA PHE A 17 -19.29 -4.15 -18.67
C PHE A 17 -19.67 -2.98 -17.75
N TYR A 18 -20.94 -2.59 -17.72
CA TYR A 18 -21.44 -1.56 -16.80
C TYR A 18 -21.24 -1.99 -15.34
N PHE A 19 -21.57 -3.23 -15.00
CA PHE A 19 -21.42 -3.76 -13.64
C PHE A 19 -19.94 -3.92 -13.23
N LEU A 20 -19.09 -4.35 -14.16
CA LEU A 20 -17.66 -4.51 -13.94
C LEU A 20 -16.91 -3.18 -13.80
N LEU A 21 -17.35 -2.07 -14.43
CA LEU A 21 -16.68 -0.77 -14.33
C LEU A 21 -17.11 0.05 -13.10
N ILE A 22 -18.37 -0.06 -12.65
CA ILE A 22 -18.89 0.72 -11.53
C ILE A 22 -18.46 0.17 -10.16
N ARG A 23 -18.30 -1.15 -10.05
CA ARG A 23 -17.96 -1.83 -8.78
C ARG A 23 -16.50 -1.65 -8.30
N PRO A 24 -15.45 -1.60 -9.13
CA PRO A 24 -14.07 -1.53 -8.66
C PRO A 24 -13.65 -0.13 -8.19
N GLY A 25 -14.23 0.95 -8.72
CA GLY A 25 -13.69 2.30 -8.53
C GLY A 25 -13.96 2.96 -7.17
N GLN A 26 -14.98 2.52 -6.42
CA GLN A 26 -15.34 3.21 -5.17
C GLN A 26 -14.48 2.80 -3.97
N LYS A 27 -13.96 1.56 -3.97
CA LYS A 27 -13.18 1.02 -2.85
C LYS A 27 -11.87 1.81 -2.64
N GLN A 28 -11.14 2.09 -3.72
CA GLN A 28 -9.88 2.82 -3.64
C GLN A 28 -10.06 4.28 -3.19
N LYS A 29 -11.10 4.96 -3.69
CA LYS A 29 -11.41 6.34 -3.27
C LYS A 29 -11.83 6.43 -1.81
N LYS A 30 -12.55 5.41 -1.31
CA LYS A 30 -12.94 5.33 0.10
C LYS A 30 -11.70 5.09 0.97
N ALA A 31 -10.88 4.10 0.65
CA ALA A 31 -9.66 3.79 1.39
C ALA A 31 -8.70 4.99 1.47
N HIS A 32 -8.49 5.70 0.36
CA HIS A 32 -7.63 6.87 0.37
C HIS A 32 -8.19 8.04 1.20
N ARG A 33 -9.51 8.26 1.19
CA ARG A 33 -10.14 9.26 2.09
C ARG A 33 -9.99 8.89 3.55
N GLU A 34 -10.15 7.60 3.86
CA GLU A 34 -10.07 7.07 5.20
C GLU A 34 -8.65 7.25 5.76
N LEU A 35 -7.62 6.90 4.96
CA LEU A 35 -6.21 7.15 5.26
C LEU A 35 -5.92 8.65 5.50
N VAL A 36 -6.33 9.50 4.56
CA VAL A 36 -6.12 10.95 4.67
C VAL A 36 -6.78 11.54 5.92
N SER A 37 -7.91 10.96 6.35
CA SER A 37 -8.62 11.39 7.55
C SER A 37 -8.05 10.85 8.86
N SER A 38 -7.33 9.71 8.81
CA SER A 38 -6.75 9.08 10.00
C SER A 38 -5.42 9.69 10.41
N VAL A 39 -4.73 10.40 9.51
CA VAL A 39 -3.44 11.05 9.79
C VAL A 39 -3.59 12.09 10.90
N LYS A 40 -2.80 11.92 11.95
CA LYS A 40 -2.73 12.79 13.13
C LYS A 40 -1.31 13.30 13.36
N LYS A 41 -1.19 14.29 14.24
CA LYS A 41 0.12 14.80 14.68
C LYS A 41 0.87 13.71 15.43
N GLY A 42 2.15 13.54 15.11
CA GLY A 42 3.02 12.53 15.70
C GLY A 42 3.12 11.25 14.88
N ASP A 43 2.26 11.05 13.88
CA ASP A 43 2.36 9.91 12.98
C ASP A 43 3.63 10.01 12.15
N GLU A 44 4.32 8.88 12.01
CA GLU A 44 5.32 8.67 10.98
C GLU A 44 4.61 8.23 9.70
N VAL A 45 4.97 8.85 8.58
CA VAL A 45 4.29 8.62 7.31
C VAL A 45 5.28 8.45 6.18
N MET A 46 4.89 7.65 5.19
CA MET A 46 5.56 7.56 3.91
C MET A 46 4.73 8.29 2.85
N THR A 47 5.38 9.19 2.13
CA THR A 47 4.78 9.91 1.00
C THR A 47 4.80 9.06 -0.28
N ALA A 48 3.98 9.42 -1.27
CA ALA A 48 3.98 8.75 -2.58
C ALA A 48 5.33 8.84 -3.33
N GLY A 49 6.22 9.77 -2.95
CA GLY A 49 7.57 9.89 -3.50
C GLY A 49 8.63 9.09 -2.74
N GLY A 50 8.25 8.29 -1.74
CA GLY A 50 9.19 7.50 -0.93
C GLY A 50 9.87 8.28 0.19
N LEU A 51 9.47 9.53 0.46
CA LEU A 51 9.98 10.27 1.61
C LEU A 51 9.28 9.82 2.89
N PHE A 52 10.08 9.62 3.94
CA PHE A 52 9.61 9.35 5.29
C PHE A 52 9.74 10.61 6.15
N GLY A 53 8.85 10.74 7.13
CA GLY A 53 8.91 11.83 8.09
C GLY A 53 7.76 11.83 9.08
N THR A 54 7.88 12.70 10.07
CA THR A 54 6.90 12.79 11.16
C THR A 54 5.98 14.00 10.98
N ILE A 55 4.67 13.80 11.15
CA ILE A 55 3.69 14.89 11.07
C ILE A 55 3.78 15.80 12.29
N LYS A 56 4.15 17.07 12.07
CA LYS A 56 4.22 18.12 13.12
C LYS A 56 2.91 18.88 13.26
N ARG A 57 2.21 19.12 12.15
CA ARG A 57 0.92 19.84 12.14
C ARG A 57 0.00 19.28 11.05
N VAL A 58 -1.28 19.24 11.37
CA VAL A 58 -2.34 18.81 10.46
C VAL A 58 -3.31 19.97 10.25
N ASP A 59 -3.46 20.40 9.01
CA ASP A 59 -4.43 21.41 8.58
C ASP A 59 -5.54 20.73 7.74
N ALA A 60 -6.52 21.49 7.20
CA ALA A 60 -7.66 20.91 6.49
C ALA A 60 -7.24 20.10 5.24
N GLU A 61 -6.39 20.66 4.39
CA GLU A 61 -5.98 20.06 3.10
C GLU A 61 -4.51 19.65 3.03
N ASN A 62 -3.70 20.12 3.99
CA ASN A 62 -2.25 19.95 3.99
C ASN A 62 -1.73 19.61 5.39
N VAL A 63 -0.48 19.14 5.42
CA VAL A 63 0.25 18.81 6.65
C VAL A 63 1.64 19.44 6.61
N ILE A 64 2.20 19.67 7.79
CA ILE A 64 3.61 19.98 7.97
C ILE A 64 4.30 18.70 8.46
N MET A 65 5.26 18.23 7.69
CA MET A 65 6.04 17.03 7.96
C MET A 65 7.49 17.41 8.19
N GLU A 66 8.10 16.88 9.25
CA GLU A 66 9.54 16.98 9.49
C GLU A 66 10.24 15.77 8.87
N ILE A 67 11.20 16.03 7.98
CA ILE A 67 11.97 15.00 7.26
C ILE A 67 13.41 14.87 7.77
N ALA A 68 13.88 15.88 8.48
CA ALA A 68 15.19 15.92 9.12
C ALA A 68 15.16 16.96 10.25
N ARG A 69 16.19 17.00 11.09
CA ARG A 69 16.26 17.93 12.23
C ARG A 69 16.06 19.38 11.77
N LYS A 70 14.98 20.01 12.22
CA LYS A 70 14.59 21.40 11.86
C LYS A 70 14.27 21.61 10.37
N THR A 71 14.06 20.54 9.61
CA THR A 71 13.65 20.62 8.21
C THR A 71 12.19 20.19 8.11
N GLU A 72 11.31 21.18 8.01
CA GLU A 72 9.87 20.98 7.84
C GLU A 72 9.46 21.30 6.41
N ILE A 73 8.59 20.47 5.85
CA ILE A 73 8.00 20.67 4.53
C ILE A 73 6.48 20.68 4.63
N LYS A 74 5.84 21.50 3.79
CA LYS A 74 4.39 21.53 3.64
C LYS A 74 3.99 20.67 2.45
N MET A 75 3.08 19.72 2.66
CA MET A 75 2.59 18.84 1.60
C MET A 75 1.08 18.64 1.68
N ALA A 76 0.47 18.26 0.55
CA ALA A 76 -0.95 17.90 0.51
C ALA A 76 -1.18 16.59 1.27
N LYS A 77 -2.30 16.49 2.01
CA LYS A 77 -2.66 15.25 2.69
C LYS A 77 -2.83 14.07 1.71
N SER A 78 -3.33 14.36 0.52
CA SER A 78 -3.51 13.38 -0.56
C SER A 78 -2.20 12.76 -1.06
N SER A 79 -1.05 13.34 -0.72
CA SER A 79 0.27 12.83 -1.10
C SER A 79 0.82 11.81 -0.09
N ILE A 80 0.11 11.55 1.00
CA ILE A 80 0.45 10.50 1.97
C ILE A 80 0.03 9.15 1.41
N ALA A 81 0.98 8.21 1.35
CA ALA A 81 0.77 6.87 0.80
C ALA A 81 0.38 5.87 1.90
N ARG A 82 1.10 5.91 3.04
CA ARG A 82 0.78 5.11 4.23
C ARG A 82 1.23 5.80 5.51
N VAL A 83 0.61 5.43 6.63
CA VAL A 83 1.11 5.67 7.99
C VAL A 83 2.00 4.49 8.34
N VAL A 84 3.18 4.76 8.87
CA VAL A 84 4.15 3.73 9.28
C VAL A 84 3.90 3.44 10.76
N ASN A 85 3.61 2.18 11.08
CA ASN A 85 3.45 1.71 12.46
C ASN A 85 4.67 0.90 12.88
N ALA A 86 4.87 0.71 14.19
CA ALA A 86 5.95 -0.12 14.72
C ALA A 86 5.87 -1.57 14.20
N GLU A 87 4.66 -2.08 14.05
CA GLU A 87 4.35 -3.42 13.50
C GLU A 87 4.93 -3.60 12.08
N ASP A 88 4.98 -2.54 11.25
CA ASP A 88 5.53 -2.61 9.90
C ASP A 88 7.05 -2.88 9.91
N PHE A 89 7.75 -2.55 11.00
CA PHE A 89 9.19 -2.80 11.15
C PHE A 89 9.48 -4.17 11.77
N GLU A 90 8.61 -4.62 12.67
CA GLU A 90 8.70 -5.96 13.28
C GLU A 90 8.48 -7.04 12.21
N GLU A 91 7.53 -6.85 11.30
CA GLU A 91 7.27 -7.77 10.18
C GLU A 91 8.46 -7.80 9.18
N GLU A 92 9.09 -6.65 8.90
CA GLU A 92 10.31 -6.62 8.07
C GLU A 92 11.49 -7.33 8.77
N GLU A 93 11.72 -7.12 10.08
CA GLU A 93 12.81 -7.81 10.81
C GLU A 93 12.58 -9.33 10.91
N GLU A 94 11.35 -9.80 11.17
CA GLU A 94 11.01 -11.23 11.20
C GLU A 94 11.24 -11.90 9.84
N ASP A 95 10.81 -11.29 8.73
CA ASP A 95 11.04 -11.80 7.36
C ASP A 95 12.55 -11.95 7.07
N TYR A 96 13.38 -10.99 7.50
CA TYR A 96 14.83 -11.08 7.34
C TYR A 96 15.42 -12.23 8.16
N GLU A 97 15.04 -12.38 9.43
CA GLU A 97 15.54 -13.46 10.29
C GLU A 97 15.16 -14.84 9.73
N GLU A 98 13.94 -15.01 9.22
CA GLU A 98 13.49 -16.27 8.59
C GLU A 98 14.31 -16.58 7.32
N ASP A 99 14.53 -15.59 6.45
CA ASP A 99 15.38 -15.74 5.25
C ASP A 99 16.83 -16.12 5.60
N TYR A 100 17.40 -15.51 6.66
CA TYR A 100 18.75 -15.85 7.14
C TYR A 100 18.83 -17.27 7.73
N GLU A 101 17.83 -17.70 8.49
CA GLU A 101 17.77 -19.06 9.04
C GLU A 101 17.62 -20.09 7.92
N GLU A 102 16.77 -19.85 6.92
CA GLU A 102 16.57 -20.75 5.78
C GLU A 102 17.83 -20.86 4.89
N GLU A 103 18.59 -19.78 4.71
CA GLU A 103 19.85 -19.78 3.96
C GLU A 103 20.97 -20.54 4.70
N ASN A 104 21.02 -20.45 6.03
CA ASN A 104 22.00 -21.18 6.84
C ASN A 104 21.68 -22.68 6.95
N GLU A 105 20.41 -23.07 7.12
CA GLU A 105 20.01 -24.49 7.13
C GLU A 105 20.34 -25.18 5.79
N LYS A 106 20.10 -24.51 4.66
CA LYS A 106 20.45 -25.03 3.32
C LYS A 106 21.97 -25.14 3.09
N GLY A 107 22.76 -24.24 3.69
CA GLY A 107 24.22 -24.27 3.60
C GLY A 107 24.86 -25.40 4.41
N GLU A 108 24.24 -25.82 5.51
CA GLU A 108 24.70 -26.95 6.32
C GLU A 108 24.40 -28.31 5.67
N GLU A 109 23.26 -28.45 4.97
CA GLU A 109 22.91 -29.69 4.25
C GLU A 109 23.84 -29.98 3.04
N ASP A 110 24.28 -28.97 2.28
CA ASP A 110 25.18 -29.14 1.11
C ASP A 110 26.63 -29.50 1.51
N SER A 111 27.03 -29.22 2.75
CA SER A 111 28.38 -29.51 3.26
C SER A 111 28.54 -30.93 3.84
N GLY A 112 27.43 -31.65 4.05
CA GLY A 112 27.40 -32.98 4.68
C GLY A 112 27.50 -34.17 3.72
N GLU A 113 27.46 -33.95 2.39
CA GLU A 113 27.41 -35.04 1.39
C GLU A 113 28.78 -35.46 0.81
N ASP A 114 29.89 -34.76 1.10
CA ASP A 114 31.22 -35.05 0.51
C ASP A 114 32.17 -35.89 1.40
N GLU A 115 31.69 -36.46 2.51
CA GLU A 115 32.42 -37.47 3.29
C GLU A 115 31.70 -38.85 3.27
N GLY A 116 31.73 -39.52 2.12
CA GLY A 116 31.22 -40.88 1.91
C GLY A 116 32.13 -41.78 1.09
#